data_AF-A0A4U9HN56-F1
#
_entry.id   AF-A0A4U9HN56-F1
#
_cell.length_a   1.000
_cell.length_b   1.000
_cell.length_c   1.000
_cell.angle_alpha   90.00
_cell.angle_beta   90.00
_cell.angle_gamma   90.00
#
_symmetry.space_group_name_H-M   'P 1'
#
loop_
_entity.id
_entity.type
_entity.pdbx_description
1 polymer ?
#
loop_
_entity_poly.entity_id
_entity_poly.type
_entity_poly.pdbx_seq_one_letter_code
_entity_poly.pdbx_strand_id
1 'polypeptide(L)'
;MTASAVPILSPMPVTFILHQVTCSVSPKNLTINLGDFPVSDFAVTGTLSSPAQEFNVDVDCDTTVQPLVKITSANGYEPQFEGVIKLTQQSGMATGVGVRMLFDDNIATF
;
A
#
# COMPACT_ATOMS: atom_id res chain seq x y z
N MET A 1 -69.67 0.40 -28.41
CA MET A 1 -68.38 0.23 -29.11
C MET A 1 -67.31 0.30 -28.04
N THR A 2 -66.73 -0.83 -27.64
CA THR A 2 -65.72 -0.92 -26.60
C THR A 2 -64.34 -0.75 -27.25
N ALA A 3 -63.61 0.30 -26.87
CA ALA A 3 -62.23 0.51 -27.30
C ALA A 3 -61.32 -0.48 -26.56
N SER A 4 -60.64 -1.36 -27.29
CA SER A 4 -59.63 -2.26 -26.74
C SER A 4 -58.27 -1.58 -26.82
N ALA A 5 -57.63 -1.33 -25.68
CA ALA A 5 -56.27 -0.81 -25.63
C ALA A 5 -55.29 -1.99 -25.83
N VAL A 6 -54.52 -1.94 -26.93
CA VAL A 6 -53.45 -2.92 -27.18
C VAL A 6 -52.19 -2.42 -26.47
N PRO A 7 -51.62 -3.17 -25.51
CA PRO A 7 -50.38 -2.77 -24.86
C PRO A 7 -49.22 -2.93 -25.85
N ILE A 8 -48.70 -1.80 -26.35
CA ILE A 8 -47.45 -1.77 -27.12
C ILE A 8 -46.27 -1.96 -26.16
N LEU A 9 -45.89 -3.22 -25.95
CA LEU A 9 -44.68 -3.58 -25.22
C LEU A 9 -43.47 -3.43 -26.16
N SER A 10 -43.02 -2.19 -26.38
CA SER A 10 -41.79 -1.94 -27.13
C SER A 10 -40.59 -2.01 -26.18
N PRO A 11 -39.63 -2.94 -26.37
CA PRO A 11 -38.44 -3.00 -25.53
C PRO A 11 -37.56 -1.78 -25.81
N MET A 12 -37.33 -0.95 -24.80
CA MET A 12 -36.31 0.11 -24.85
C MET A 12 -34.93 -0.54 -24.65
N PRO A 13 -33.99 -0.42 -25.60
CA PRO A 13 -32.64 -0.93 -25.39
C PRO A 13 -31.94 -0.07 -24.33
N VAL A 14 -31.48 -0.70 -23.25
CA VAL A 14 -30.59 -0.09 -22.24
C VAL A 14 -29.15 -0.45 -22.61
N THR A 15 -28.31 0.55 -22.82
CA THR A 15 -26.87 0.36 -23.08
C THR A 15 -26.08 0.71 -21.83
N PHE A 16 -25.21 -0.20 -21.38
CA PHE A 16 -24.27 0.04 -20.29
C PHE A 16 -22.89 0.35 -20.88
N ILE A 17 -22.28 1.46 -20.46
CA ILE A 17 -20.89 1.78 -20.77
C ILE A 17 -20.08 1.50 -19.51
N LEU A 18 -19.20 0.51 -19.56
CA LEU A 18 -18.25 0.22 -18.48
C LEU A 18 -16.94 0.94 -18.79
N HIS A 19 -16.49 1.78 -17.87
CA HIS A 19 -15.15 2.36 -17.90
C HIS A 19 -14.26 1.59 -16.94
N GLN A 20 -13.25 0.89 -17.45
CA GLN A 20 -12.24 0.24 -16.63
C GLN A 20 -11.10 1.23 -16.40
N VAL A 21 -10.85 1.59 -15.14
CA VAL A 21 -9.73 2.45 -14.76
C VAL A 21 -8.44 1.67 -14.94
N THR A 22 -7.47 2.28 -15.63
CA THR A 22 -6.11 1.76 -15.73
C THR A 22 -5.16 2.63 -14.92
N CYS A 23 -4.35 1.99 -14.07
CA CYS A 23 -3.33 2.66 -13.26
C CYS A 23 -1.97 1.99 -13.48
N SER A 24 -0.91 2.79 -13.42
CA SER A 24 0.48 2.35 -13.45
C SER A 24 1.21 2.81 -12.19
N VAL A 25 2.20 2.04 -11.75
CA VAL A 25 2.98 2.31 -10.53
C VAL A 25 4.44 2.48 -10.90
N SER A 26 5.07 3.54 -10.40
CA SER A 26 6.49 3.84 -10.59
C SER A 26 7.14 4.30 -9.28
N PRO A 27 8.30 3.76 -8.89
CA PRO A 27 9.00 2.65 -9.51
C PRO A 27 8.31 1.31 -9.17
N LYS A 28 8.43 0.32 -10.06
CA LYS A 28 7.92 -1.06 -9.81
C LYS A 28 8.74 -1.82 -8.76
N ASN A 29 10.01 -1.46 -8.63
CA ASN A 29 10.93 -2.02 -7.66
C ASN A 29 11.78 -0.89 -7.12
N LEU A 30 11.99 -0.88 -5.81
CA LEU A 30 12.74 0.16 -5.13
C LEU A 30 13.65 -0.49 -4.09
N THR A 31 14.90 -0.02 -4.05
CA THR A 31 15.85 -0.40 -3.01
C THR A 31 16.22 0.87 -2.26
N ILE A 32 15.82 0.94 -1.00
CA ILE A 32 16.13 2.06 -0.11
C ILE A 32 17.35 1.69 0.72
N ASN A 33 18.39 2.50 0.64
CA ASN A 33 19.52 2.41 1.55
C ASN A 33 19.19 3.23 2.82
N LEU A 34 19.03 2.54 3.94
CA LEU A 34 18.70 3.19 5.22
C LEU A 34 19.90 3.94 5.83
N GLY A 35 21.11 3.59 5.41
CA GLY A 35 22.36 4.10 5.97
C GLY A 35 22.89 3.27 7.13
N ASP A 36 24.01 3.74 7.70
CA ASP A 36 24.66 3.13 8.85
C ASP A 36 24.21 3.82 10.13
N PHE A 37 23.71 3.04 11.08
CA PHE A 37 23.27 3.53 12.39
C PHE A 37 24.14 2.93 13.49
N PRO A 38 24.64 3.72 14.45
CA PRO A 38 25.42 3.20 15.55
C PRO A 38 24.53 2.38 16.49
N VAL A 39 25.07 1.28 17.01
CA VAL A 39 24.34 0.37 17.93
C VAL A 39 23.85 1.10 19.19
N SER A 40 24.54 2.17 19.60
CA SER A 40 24.15 3.02 20.73
C SER A 40 22.77 3.67 20.56
N ASP A 41 22.29 3.83 19.33
CA ASP A 41 20.97 4.40 19.06
C ASP A 41 19.84 3.42 19.40
N PHE A 42 20.15 2.13 19.60
CA PHE A 42 19.19 1.08 19.90
C PHE A 42 19.34 0.53 21.32
N ALA A 43 19.69 1.39 22.28
CA ALA A 43 19.94 0.98 23.66
C ALA A 43 18.71 0.41 24.38
N VAL A 44 17.50 0.79 23.96
CA VAL A 44 16.23 0.35 24.56
C VAL A 44 15.27 -0.10 23.46
N THR A 45 14.48 -1.15 23.75
CA THR A 45 13.44 -1.63 22.84
C THR A 45 12.44 -0.52 22.49
N GLY A 46 12.07 -0.43 21.22
CA GLY A 46 11.17 0.62 20.72
C GLY A 46 11.84 1.95 20.38
N THR A 47 13.16 2.08 20.58
CA THR A 47 13.90 3.28 20.13
C THR A 47 13.91 3.35 18.60
N LEU A 48 13.74 4.55 18.06
CA LEU A 48 13.84 4.83 16.63
C LEU A 48 15.17 5.53 16.35
N SER A 49 15.88 5.08 15.32
CA SER A 49 17.07 5.77 14.83
C SER A 49 16.68 6.93 13.91
N SER A 50 17.61 7.87 13.73
CA SER A 50 17.47 9.05 12.89
C SER A 50 18.72 9.21 12.00
N PRO A 51 18.59 9.67 10.74
CA PRO A 51 17.35 10.09 10.07
C PRO A 51 16.51 8.93 9.53
N ALA A 52 15.21 9.16 9.38
CA ALA A 52 14.35 8.30 8.57
C ALA A 52 14.60 8.53 7.08
N GLN A 53 14.30 7.54 6.24
CA GLN A 53 14.36 7.67 4.79
C GLN A 53 12.95 7.85 4.23
N GLU A 54 12.79 8.86 3.39
CA GLU A 54 11.56 9.14 2.67
C GLU A 54 11.72 8.75 1.21
N PHE A 55 10.65 8.19 0.63
CA PHE A 55 10.59 7.85 -0.77
C PHE A 55 9.16 7.94 -1.27
N ASN A 56 9.00 8.22 -2.56
CA ASN A 56 7.70 8.32 -3.20
C ASN A 56 7.48 7.13 -4.13
N VAL A 57 6.24 6.66 -4.16
CA VAL A 57 5.74 5.71 -5.14
C VAL A 57 4.58 6.39 -5.86
N ASP A 58 4.80 6.69 -7.13
CA ASP A 58 3.82 7.38 -7.97
C ASP A 58 2.83 6.36 -8.52
N VAL A 59 1.54 6.71 -8.42
CA VAL A 59 0.44 5.96 -9.03
C VAL A 59 -0.23 6.90 -10.03
N ASP A 60 -0.10 6.57 -11.31
CA ASP A 60 -0.69 7.34 -12.41
C ASP A 60 -1.88 6.58 -12.99
N CYS A 61 -3.06 7.20 -12.98
CA CYS A 61 -4.31 6.61 -13.44
C CYS A 61 -4.96 7.47 -14.52
N ASP A 62 -5.62 6.85 -15.48
CA ASP A 62 -6.36 7.53 -16.57
C ASP A 62 -7.54 8.39 -16.09
N THR A 63 -7.95 8.21 -14.83
CA THR A 63 -9.04 8.91 -14.17
C THR A 63 -8.73 9.11 -12.68
N THR A 64 -9.38 10.09 -12.05
CA THR A 64 -9.22 10.34 -10.62
C THR A 64 -9.85 9.22 -9.81
N VAL A 65 -9.02 8.50 -9.05
CA VAL A 65 -9.43 7.44 -8.12
C VAL A 65 -8.75 7.61 -6.78
N GLN A 66 -9.31 6.99 -5.74
CA GLN A 66 -8.67 6.89 -4.43
C GLN A 66 -7.99 5.53 -4.31
N PRO A 67 -6.65 5.46 -4.43
CA PRO A 67 -5.93 4.20 -4.29
C PRO A 67 -5.96 3.71 -2.84
N LEU A 68 -6.06 2.39 -2.68
CA LEU A 68 -5.87 1.71 -1.40
C LEU A 68 -4.49 1.07 -1.40
N VAL A 69 -3.70 1.33 -0.35
CA VAL A 69 -2.36 0.77 -0.21
C VAL A 69 -2.39 -0.37 0.80
N LYS A 70 -1.72 -1.47 0.46
CA LYS A 70 -1.44 -2.58 1.36
C LYS A 70 0.05 -2.88 1.33
N ILE A 71 0.71 -2.77 2.47
CA ILE A 71 2.12 -3.10 2.59
C ILE A 71 2.22 -4.58 2.95
N THR A 72 3.11 -5.30 2.26
CA THR A 72 3.39 -6.71 2.58
C THR A 72 4.87 -6.99 2.79
N SER A 73 5.20 -7.87 3.75
CA SER A 73 6.56 -8.28 4.03
C SER A 73 6.76 -9.77 3.78
N ALA A 74 7.82 -10.13 3.03
CA ALA A 74 8.23 -11.51 2.82
C ALA A 74 8.71 -12.20 4.12
N ASN A 75 9.27 -11.42 5.06
CA ASN A 75 9.81 -11.93 6.33
C ASN A 75 8.81 -11.80 7.50
N GLY A 76 7.61 -11.31 7.21
CA GLY A 76 6.59 -10.99 8.21
C GLY A 76 6.86 -9.70 8.98
N TYR A 77 6.06 -9.52 10.03
CA TYR A 77 6.01 -8.33 10.88
C TYR A 77 6.35 -8.69 12.32
N GLU A 78 6.69 -7.67 13.12
CA GLU A 78 6.89 -7.83 14.55
C GLU A 78 5.59 -7.53 15.33
N PRO A 79 4.90 -8.54 15.90
CA PRO A 79 3.58 -8.34 16.50
C PRO A 79 3.56 -7.37 17.68
N GLN A 80 4.70 -7.19 18.36
CA GLN A 80 4.81 -6.28 19.50
C GLN A 80 5.04 -4.82 19.08
N PHE A 81 5.36 -4.56 17.81
CA PHE A 81 5.68 -3.23 17.31
C PHE A 81 4.96 -2.96 15.97
N GLU A 82 3.89 -2.17 16.04
CA GLU A 82 3.09 -1.82 14.86
C GLU A 82 3.92 -1.14 13.77
N GLY A 83 3.65 -1.48 12.52
CA GLY A 83 4.39 -0.95 11.37
C GLY A 83 5.82 -1.48 11.22
N VAL A 84 6.29 -2.39 12.08
CA VAL A 84 7.66 -2.92 12.03
C VAL A 84 7.74 -4.21 11.22
N ILE A 85 8.58 -4.16 10.19
CA ILE A 85 8.91 -5.27 9.30
C ILE A 85 10.21 -5.94 9.78
N LYS A 86 10.24 -7.27 9.75
CA LYS A 86 11.41 -8.07 10.11
C LYS A 86 12.50 -8.01 9.03
N LEU A 87 13.74 -7.88 9.48
CA LEU A 87 14.90 -8.05 8.61
C LEU A 87 15.04 -9.51 8.18
N THR A 88 15.52 -9.73 6.95
CA THR A 88 15.94 -11.07 6.51
C THR A 88 17.10 -11.54 7.39
N GLN A 89 16.92 -12.66 8.09
CA GLN A 89 17.92 -13.17 9.01
C GLN A 89 18.95 -14.05 8.30
N GLN A 90 20.23 -13.69 8.42
CA GLN A 90 21.38 -14.44 7.92
C GLN A 90 22.56 -14.27 8.88
N SER A 91 23.60 -15.11 8.74
CA SER A 91 24.83 -14.96 9.53
C SER A 91 25.45 -13.58 9.29
N GLY A 92 25.72 -12.84 10.37
CA GLY A 92 26.26 -11.47 10.32
C GLY A 92 25.22 -10.36 10.17
N MET A 93 23.93 -10.67 10.10
CA MET A 93 22.85 -9.66 10.08
C MET A 93 22.48 -9.19 11.49
N ALA A 94 21.96 -7.97 11.59
CA ALA A 94 21.53 -7.40 12.85
C ALA A 94 20.33 -8.15 13.45
N THR A 95 20.34 -8.29 14.77
CA THR A 95 19.26 -8.89 15.56
C THR A 95 18.68 -7.86 16.53
N GLY A 96 17.42 -8.04 16.95
CA GLY A 96 16.76 -7.13 17.88
C GLY A 96 16.30 -5.79 17.27
N VAL A 97 16.50 -5.59 15.97
CA VAL A 97 16.09 -4.40 15.22
C VAL A 97 15.19 -4.78 14.04
N GLY A 98 14.34 -3.85 13.63
CA GLY A 98 13.46 -3.97 12.47
C GLY A 98 13.27 -2.63 11.78
N VAL A 99 12.56 -2.62 10.66
CA VAL A 99 12.29 -1.38 9.90
C VAL A 99 10.85 -0.98 10.13
N ARG A 100 10.64 0.20 10.72
CA ARG A 100 9.29 0.79 10.84
C ARG A 100 8.95 1.53 9.56
N MET A 101 7.84 1.15 8.93
CA MET A 101 7.33 1.83 7.73
C MET A 101 6.18 2.76 8.10
N LEU A 102 6.21 3.97 7.55
CA LEU A 102 5.12 4.94 7.60
C LEU A 102 4.57 5.12 6.19
N PHE A 103 3.27 5.37 6.10
CA PHE A 103 2.59 5.75 4.87
C PHE A 103 1.80 7.03 5.15
N ASP A 104 2.10 8.11 4.44
CA ASP A 104 1.58 9.47 4.72
C ASP A 104 1.67 9.83 6.21
N ASP A 105 2.86 9.66 6.81
CA ASP A 105 3.16 9.87 8.25
C ASP A 105 2.35 9.00 9.24
N ASN A 106 1.52 8.09 8.75
CA ASN A 106 0.75 7.15 9.56
C ASN A 106 1.46 5.79 9.62
N ILE A 107 1.25 5.06 10.72
CA ILE A 107 1.80 3.70 10.85
C ILE A 107 1.22 2.82 9.74
N ALA A 108 2.11 2.18 8.97
CA ALA A 108 1.72 1.22 7.96
C ALA A 108 0.84 0.11 8.56
N THR A 109 -0.34 -0.08 7.98
CA THR A 109 -1.21 -1.22 8.28
C THR A 109 -0.96 -2.33 7.27
N PHE A 110 -1.08 -3.58 7.74
CA PHE A 110 -0.67 -4.79 7.00
C PHE A 110 -1.84 -5.77 6.81
#